data_AF-A0A2W2AW77-F1
#
_entry.id   AF-A0A2W2AW77-F1
#
_cell.length_a   1.000
_cell.length_b   1.000
_cell.length_c   1.000
_cell.angle_alpha   90.00
_cell.angle_beta   90.00
_cell.angle_gamma   90.00
#
_symmetry.space_group_name_H-M   'P 1'
#
loop_
_entity.id
_entity.type
_entity.pdbx_description
1 polymer ?
#
loop_
_entity_poly.entity_id
_entity_poly.type
_entity_poly.pdbx_seq_one_letter_code
_entity_poly.pdbx_strand_id
1 'polypeptide(L)'
;MRTTDTTTGPTPPTSPRHSHEIAAAVTLPSAARALVAPGPLTTAGGIALTTACGALSTRVALLGFLADPDADDPIGISGHDPFTDPMPSALLGSGPEPDRDRVRRAGDRCVDAWRQWSGERDSGQSVVGVGGALGLGAWCAWALGAELRAETRARYALDLRADDPLAQLVLRSCTLGIRAAWRG
;
A
#
# COMPACT_ATOMS: atom_id res chain seq x y z
N MET A 1 -25.56 -46.68 -34.34
CA MET A 1 -24.15 -46.25 -34.27
C MET A 1 -24.14 -44.73 -34.17
N ARG A 2 -24.07 -44.20 -32.94
CA ARG A 2 -23.94 -42.76 -32.66
C ARG A 2 -22.69 -42.60 -31.79
N THR A 3 -21.63 -42.07 -32.37
CA THR A 3 -20.42 -41.65 -31.68
C THR A 3 -20.70 -40.30 -31.01
N THR A 4 -20.63 -40.26 -29.69
CA THR A 4 -20.63 -39.02 -28.90
C THR A 4 -19.20 -38.56 -28.74
N ASP A 5 -18.81 -37.54 -29.52
CA ASP A 5 -17.61 -36.75 -29.26
C ASP A 5 -17.77 -36.01 -27.93
N THR A 6 -16.93 -36.37 -26.96
CA THR A 6 -16.81 -35.63 -25.71
C THR A 6 -15.60 -34.73 -25.83
N THR A 7 -15.81 -33.50 -26.29
CA THR A 7 -14.79 -32.45 -26.24
C THR A 7 -14.62 -32.01 -24.79
N THR A 8 -13.59 -32.51 -24.11
CA THR A 8 -13.17 -31.99 -22.80
C THR A 8 -12.58 -30.59 -23.01
N GLY A 9 -13.39 -29.55 -22.77
CA GLY A 9 -12.89 -28.18 -22.72
C GLY A 9 -11.91 -28.00 -21.55
N PRO A 10 -10.88 -27.13 -21.68
CA PRO A 10 -9.90 -26.91 -20.63
C PRO A 10 -10.58 -26.39 -19.36
N THR A 11 -10.36 -27.10 -18.26
CA THR A 11 -10.79 -26.66 -16.93
C THR A 11 -10.01 -25.40 -16.55
N PRO A 12 -10.66 -24.26 -16.24
CA PRO A 12 -9.95 -23.07 -15.81
C PRO A 12 -9.23 -23.38 -14.48
N PRO A 13 -7.99 -22.91 -14.27
CA PRO A 13 -7.30 -23.11 -13.02
C PRO A 13 -8.11 -22.45 -11.90
N THR A 14 -8.55 -23.25 -10.92
CA THR A 14 -9.17 -22.74 -9.69
C THR A 14 -8.09 -22.14 -8.81
N SER A 15 -7.73 -20.88 -9.07
CA SER A 15 -6.92 -20.12 -8.12
C SER A 15 -7.66 -20.04 -6.77
N PRO A 16 -6.97 -20.22 -5.63
CA PRO A 16 -7.60 -20.04 -4.33
C PRO A 16 -8.21 -18.64 -4.24
N ARG A 17 -9.43 -18.55 -3.69
CA ARG A 17 -10.24 -17.31 -3.61
C ARG A 17 -9.51 -16.13 -2.94
N HIS A 18 -8.43 -16.37 -2.19
CA HIS A 18 -7.67 -15.37 -1.43
C HIS A 18 -6.18 -15.29 -1.82
N SER A 19 -5.84 -15.67 -3.05
CA SER A 19 -4.43 -15.75 -3.49
C SER A 19 -3.70 -14.40 -3.38
N HIS A 20 -4.39 -13.29 -3.63
CA HIS A 20 -3.80 -11.95 -3.59
C HIS A 20 -3.59 -11.46 -2.15
N GLU A 21 -4.53 -11.72 -1.25
CA GLU A 21 -4.42 -11.38 0.17
C GLU A 21 -3.30 -12.18 0.83
N ILE A 22 -3.17 -13.47 0.50
CA ILE A 22 -2.07 -14.32 0.96
C ILE A 22 -0.74 -13.77 0.44
N ALA A 23 -0.64 -13.44 -0.85
CA ALA A 23 0.57 -12.86 -1.44
C ALA A 23 0.94 -11.53 -0.76
N ALA A 24 -0.04 -10.66 -0.51
CA ALA A 24 0.17 -9.39 0.19
C ALA A 24 0.69 -9.62 1.62
N ALA A 25 0.08 -10.55 2.37
CA ALA A 25 0.47 -10.85 3.75
C ALA A 25 1.89 -11.44 3.83
N VAL A 26 2.22 -12.42 2.98
CA VAL A 26 3.55 -13.04 2.95
C VAL A 26 4.65 -12.04 2.57
N THR A 27 4.32 -11.07 1.73
CA THR A 27 5.28 -10.09 1.21
C THR A 27 5.42 -8.86 2.12
N LEU A 28 4.54 -8.69 3.10
CA LEU A 28 4.46 -7.52 3.96
C LEU A 28 5.78 -7.15 4.66
N PRO A 29 6.54 -8.08 5.28
CA PRO A 29 7.85 -7.76 5.86
C PRO A 29 8.83 -7.18 4.83
N SER A 30 8.87 -7.76 3.64
CA SER A 30 9.75 -7.30 2.55
C SER A 30 9.34 -5.92 2.03
N ALA A 31 8.04 -5.64 1.94
CA ALA A 31 7.52 -4.32 1.60
C ALA A 31 7.90 -3.26 2.64
N ALA A 32 7.72 -3.57 3.93
CA ALA A 32 8.09 -2.69 5.03
C ALA A 32 9.59 -2.36 5.00
N ARG A 33 10.47 -3.35 4.74
CA ARG A 33 11.91 -3.08 4.54
C ARG A 33 12.17 -2.20 3.33
N ALA A 34 11.52 -2.49 2.19
CA ALA A 34 11.72 -1.72 0.96
C ALA A 34 11.35 -0.24 1.10
N LEU A 35 10.34 0.07 1.94
CA LEU A 35 9.91 1.45 2.22
C LEU A 35 10.97 2.26 2.97
N VAL A 36 11.72 1.63 3.89
CA VAL A 36 12.61 2.34 4.81
C VAL A 36 14.10 2.14 4.52
N ALA A 37 14.47 1.14 3.71
CA ALA A 37 15.86 0.83 3.38
C ALA A 37 16.61 2.03 2.76
N PRO A 38 17.92 2.18 3.02
CA PRO A 38 18.75 3.18 2.35
C PRO A 38 18.85 2.97 0.84
N GLY A 39 19.14 4.06 0.11
CA GLY A 39 19.41 4.03 -1.33
C GLY A 39 18.17 4.30 -2.22
N PRO A 40 18.17 3.82 -3.47
CA PRO A 40 17.01 3.83 -4.37
C PRO A 40 16.14 2.56 -4.24
N LEU A 41 14.92 2.59 -4.80
CA LEU A 41 14.02 1.41 -4.83
C LEU A 41 14.53 0.38 -5.82
N THR A 42 14.81 -0.83 -5.35
CA THR A 42 15.10 -1.97 -6.23
C THR A 42 13.81 -2.48 -6.87
N THR A 43 13.91 -3.11 -8.05
CA THR A 43 12.75 -3.72 -8.72
C THR A 43 12.03 -4.72 -7.82
N ALA A 44 12.79 -5.59 -7.12
CA ALA A 44 12.22 -6.55 -6.16
C ALA A 44 11.52 -5.85 -4.99
N GLY A 45 12.06 -4.73 -4.51
CA GLY A 45 11.43 -3.90 -3.49
C GLY A 45 10.13 -3.25 -3.97
N GLY A 46 10.09 -2.77 -5.22
CA GLY A 46 8.88 -2.23 -5.84
C GLY A 46 7.79 -3.29 -6.02
N ILE A 47 8.15 -4.49 -6.47
CA ILE A 47 7.23 -5.63 -6.55
C ILE A 47 6.70 -5.95 -5.14
N ALA A 48 7.60 -6.08 -4.16
CA ALA A 48 7.18 -6.39 -2.79
C ALA A 48 6.20 -5.35 -2.22
N LEU A 49 6.54 -4.07 -2.39
CA LEU A 49 5.71 -2.95 -1.97
C LEU A 49 4.32 -2.99 -2.63
N THR A 50 4.25 -3.09 -3.95
CA THR A 50 2.97 -3.09 -4.67
C THR A 50 2.15 -4.34 -4.39
N THR A 51 2.76 -5.52 -4.26
CA THR A 51 2.08 -6.74 -3.82
C THR A 51 1.47 -6.57 -2.44
N ALA A 52 2.24 -6.09 -1.46
CA ALA A 52 1.72 -5.84 -0.11
C ALA A 52 0.62 -4.76 -0.13
N CYS A 53 0.75 -3.72 -0.95
CA CYS A 53 -0.27 -2.68 -1.06
C CYS A 53 -1.56 -3.13 -1.77
N GLY A 54 -1.58 -4.33 -2.37
CA GLY A 54 -2.77 -4.88 -3.03
C GLY A 54 -3.94 -5.17 -2.08
N ALA A 55 -3.65 -5.43 -0.80
CA ALA A 55 -4.67 -5.63 0.24
C ALA A 55 -4.75 -4.41 1.19
N LEU A 56 -5.93 -4.12 1.72
CA LEU A 56 -6.11 -3.01 2.66
C LEU A 56 -5.50 -3.32 4.04
N SER A 57 -5.71 -4.54 4.54
CA SER A 57 -5.19 -5.02 5.83
C SER A 57 -3.68 -4.79 5.96
N THR A 58 -2.93 -5.15 4.94
CA THR A 58 -1.47 -4.98 4.86
C THR A 58 -1.06 -3.50 4.73
N ARG A 59 -1.84 -2.67 4.03
CA ARG A 59 -1.59 -1.22 3.97
C ARG A 59 -1.78 -0.53 5.32
N VAL A 60 -2.81 -0.92 6.07
CA VAL A 60 -3.02 -0.42 7.43
C VAL A 60 -1.87 -0.85 8.34
N ALA A 61 -1.36 -2.08 8.20
CA ALA A 61 -0.17 -2.53 8.92
C ALA A 61 1.09 -1.72 8.55
N LEU A 62 1.35 -1.50 7.25
CA LEU A 62 2.46 -0.65 6.80
C LEU A 62 2.36 0.77 7.35
N LEU A 63 1.15 1.34 7.36
CA LEU A 63 0.89 2.66 7.93
C LEU A 63 1.21 2.68 9.43
N GLY A 64 0.74 1.68 10.19
CA GLY A 64 1.08 1.53 11.61
C GLY A 64 2.59 1.45 11.84
N PHE A 65 3.28 0.60 11.07
CA PHE A 65 4.75 0.47 11.11
C PHE A 65 5.49 1.76 10.77
N LEU A 66 4.99 2.57 9.84
CA LEU A 66 5.59 3.87 9.51
C LEU A 66 5.29 4.95 10.55
N ALA A 67 4.16 4.83 11.23
CA ALA A 67 3.73 5.80 12.23
C ALA A 67 4.34 5.56 13.62
N ASP A 68 4.77 4.33 13.90
CA ASP A 68 5.43 3.95 15.14
C ASP A 68 6.88 4.48 15.16
N PRO A 69 7.23 5.42 16.06
CA PRO A 69 8.59 5.96 16.17
C PRO A 69 9.61 4.92 16.66
N ASP A 70 9.15 3.90 17.38
CA ASP A 70 9.99 2.86 17.99
C ASP A 70 10.00 1.56 17.16
N ALA A 71 9.36 1.55 15.99
CA ALA A 71 9.28 0.35 15.18
C ALA A 71 10.66 -0.07 14.63
N ASP A 72 11.11 -1.25 15.08
CA ASP A 72 12.32 -1.96 14.68
C ASP A 72 12.16 -2.77 13.36
N ASP A 73 13.01 -3.78 13.12
CA ASP A 73 13.00 -4.64 11.93
C ASP A 73 11.61 -5.27 11.69
N PRO A 74 11.03 -5.11 10.48
CA PRO A 74 9.69 -5.60 10.18
C PRO A 74 9.58 -7.13 10.03
N ILE A 75 10.45 -7.95 10.62
CA ILE A 75 10.30 -9.43 10.59
C ILE A 75 8.93 -9.87 11.15
N GLY A 76 8.45 -9.18 12.18
CA GLY A 76 7.23 -9.54 12.91
C GLY A 76 5.94 -8.84 12.46
N ILE A 77 5.98 -8.03 11.40
CA ILE A 77 4.79 -7.29 10.95
C ILE A 77 3.75 -8.26 10.36
N SER A 78 2.51 -8.17 10.82
CA SER A 78 1.35 -8.89 10.30
C SER A 78 0.33 -7.93 9.69
N GLY A 79 -0.52 -8.44 8.80
CA GLY A 79 -1.66 -7.66 8.30
C GLY A 79 -2.61 -7.28 9.44
N HIS A 80 -3.20 -6.09 9.35
CA HIS A 80 -4.18 -5.61 10.32
C HIS A 80 -5.47 -6.45 10.27
N ASP A 81 -5.93 -6.95 11.40
CA ASP A 81 -7.21 -7.65 11.54
C ASP A 81 -8.31 -6.69 12.00
N PRO A 82 -9.26 -6.29 11.13
CA PRO A 82 -10.30 -5.32 11.47
C PRO A 82 -11.29 -5.81 12.52
N PHE A 83 -11.29 -7.11 12.87
CA PHE A 83 -12.18 -7.66 13.88
C PHE A 83 -11.56 -7.65 15.29
N THR A 84 -10.24 -7.62 15.39
CA THR A 84 -9.52 -7.78 16.67
C THR A 84 -8.56 -6.64 16.97
N ASP A 85 -7.95 -6.05 15.95
CA ASP A 85 -7.00 -4.95 16.12
C ASP A 85 -7.73 -3.60 16.18
N PRO A 86 -7.33 -2.68 17.08
CA PRO A 86 -7.83 -1.32 17.06
C PRO A 86 -7.37 -0.60 15.79
N MET A 87 -8.21 0.31 15.26
CA MET A 87 -7.80 1.14 14.15
C MET A 87 -6.63 2.06 14.55
N PRO A 88 -5.53 2.12 13.77
CA PRO A 88 -4.42 2.98 14.08
C PRO A 88 -4.84 4.45 14.11
N SER A 89 -4.57 5.14 15.23
CA SER A 89 -4.82 6.58 15.37
C SER A 89 -4.09 7.40 14.30
N ALA A 90 -2.97 6.87 13.80
CA ALA A 90 -2.19 7.43 12.70
C ALA A 90 -2.97 7.61 11.38
N LEU A 91 -4.06 6.88 11.17
CA LEU A 91 -4.99 7.15 10.04
C LEU A 91 -5.59 8.56 10.13
N LEU A 92 -5.76 9.06 11.34
CA LEU A 92 -6.29 10.39 11.66
C LEU A 92 -5.19 11.38 12.05
N GLY A 93 -3.92 10.97 11.90
CA GLY A 93 -2.79 11.87 12.13
C GLY A 93 -2.58 12.19 13.61
N SER A 94 -2.95 11.26 14.49
CA SER A 94 -2.83 11.39 15.94
C SER A 94 -2.00 10.25 16.54
N GLY A 95 -1.50 10.47 17.75
CA GLY A 95 -0.50 9.61 18.40
C GLY A 95 0.88 10.28 18.44
N PRO A 96 1.92 9.53 18.83
CA PRO A 96 3.29 10.05 18.90
C PRO A 96 3.76 10.54 17.53
N GLU A 97 4.71 11.48 17.51
CA GLU A 97 5.28 11.97 16.26
C GLU A 97 6.14 10.88 15.60
N PRO A 98 5.84 10.51 14.34
CA PRO A 98 6.63 9.50 13.65
C PRO A 98 7.99 10.06 13.23
N ASP A 99 8.94 9.17 12.95
CA ASP A 99 10.18 9.54 12.28
C ASP A 99 9.86 10.15 10.90
N ARG A 100 10.07 11.46 10.78
CA ARG A 100 9.76 12.25 9.59
C ARG A 100 10.56 11.82 8.37
N ASP A 101 11.80 11.37 8.56
CA ASP A 101 12.68 10.95 7.47
C ASP A 101 12.30 9.55 6.97
N ARG A 102 11.91 8.66 7.89
CA ARG A 102 11.31 7.36 7.57
C ARG A 102 10.04 7.53 6.74
N VAL A 103 9.11 8.36 7.20
CA VAL A 103 7.84 8.62 6.49
C VAL A 103 8.09 9.29 5.14
N ARG A 104 9.02 10.24 5.05
CA ARG A 104 9.35 10.92 3.78
C ARG A 104 9.88 9.92 2.76
N ARG A 105 10.83 9.09 3.18
CA ARG A 105 11.44 8.05 2.34
C ARG A 105 10.39 7.07 1.85
N ALA A 106 9.55 6.56 2.75
CA ALA A 106 8.46 5.65 2.40
C ALA A 106 7.53 6.28 1.33
N GLY A 107 7.16 7.54 1.53
CA GLY A 107 6.33 8.27 0.58
C GLY A 107 6.98 8.43 -0.81
N ASP A 108 8.30 8.63 -0.88
CA ASP A 108 9.02 8.72 -2.14
C ASP A 108 9.15 7.34 -2.81
N ARG A 109 9.34 6.26 -2.04
CA ARG A 109 9.35 4.89 -2.56
C ARG A 109 8.01 4.46 -3.16
N CYS A 110 6.90 4.90 -2.57
CA CYS A 110 5.58 4.71 -3.17
C CYS A 110 5.46 5.33 -4.56
N VAL A 111 6.04 6.52 -4.77
CA VAL A 111 6.06 7.18 -6.08
C VAL A 111 7.03 6.49 -7.03
N ASP A 112 8.18 6.05 -6.54
CA ASP A 112 9.15 5.32 -7.37
C ASP A 112 8.57 3.99 -7.89
N ALA A 113 7.79 3.28 -7.07
CA ALA A 113 7.08 2.07 -7.52
C ALA A 113 6.09 2.38 -8.65
N TRP A 114 5.34 3.48 -8.55
CA TRP A 114 4.46 3.93 -9.63
C TRP A 114 5.24 4.32 -10.90
N ARG A 115 6.42 4.95 -10.76
CA ARG A 115 7.28 5.29 -11.90
C ARG A 115 7.83 4.04 -12.60
N GLN A 116 8.25 3.03 -11.84
CA GLN A 116 8.68 1.73 -12.37
C GLN A 116 7.53 1.07 -13.13
N TRP A 117 6.33 1.00 -12.53
CA TRP A 117 5.16 0.43 -13.16
C TRP A 117 4.75 1.15 -14.46
N SER A 118 4.71 2.48 -14.45
CA SER A 118 4.27 3.28 -15.61
C SER A 118 5.29 3.30 -16.76
N GLY A 119 6.57 3.07 -16.47
CA GLY A 119 7.64 3.01 -17.47
C GLY A 119 7.81 1.65 -18.14
N GLU A 120 7.23 0.57 -17.60
CA GLU A 120 7.47 -0.80 -18.05
C GLU A 120 6.18 -1.49 -18.51
N ARG A 121 6.20 -2.07 -19.72
CA ARG A 121 5.03 -2.75 -20.30
C ARG A 121 4.64 -4.04 -19.57
N ASP A 122 5.57 -4.64 -18.81
CA ASP A 122 5.37 -5.88 -18.03
C ASP A 122 6.16 -5.83 -16.72
N SER A 123 5.80 -4.88 -15.85
CA SER A 123 6.48 -4.66 -14.56
C SER A 123 6.23 -5.78 -13.52
N GLY A 124 5.35 -6.74 -13.81
CA GLY A 124 4.93 -7.77 -12.84
C GLY A 124 4.10 -7.22 -11.66
N GLN A 125 3.76 -5.93 -11.64
CA GLN A 125 3.02 -5.27 -10.58
C GLN A 125 1.55 -5.06 -10.97
N SER A 126 0.63 -5.23 -10.01
CA SER A 126 -0.80 -5.04 -10.26
C SER A 126 -1.23 -3.58 -10.11
N VAL A 127 -2.19 -3.13 -10.94
CA VAL A 127 -2.79 -1.78 -10.84
C VAL A 127 -3.33 -1.50 -9.45
N VAL A 128 -3.97 -2.51 -8.83
CA VAL A 128 -4.50 -2.41 -7.45
C VAL A 128 -3.39 -2.14 -6.45
N GLY A 129 -2.27 -2.88 -6.56
CA GLY A 129 -1.11 -2.70 -5.70
C GLY A 129 -0.43 -1.35 -5.87
N VAL A 130 -0.30 -0.88 -7.12
CA VAL A 130 0.28 0.43 -7.44
C VAL A 130 -0.61 1.58 -6.94
N GLY A 131 -1.92 1.50 -7.17
CA GLY A 131 -2.89 2.45 -6.61
C GLY A 131 -2.85 2.47 -5.08
N GLY A 132 -2.79 1.29 -4.45
CA GLY A 132 -2.64 1.16 -3.01
C GLY A 132 -1.33 1.76 -2.47
N ALA A 133 -0.22 1.60 -3.20
CA ALA A 133 1.07 2.19 -2.86
C ALA A 133 1.03 3.71 -2.99
N LEU A 134 0.43 4.26 -4.05
CA LEU A 134 0.20 5.70 -4.19
C LEU A 134 -0.69 6.24 -3.07
N GLY A 135 -1.74 5.52 -2.66
CA GLY A 135 -2.57 5.88 -1.52
C GLY A 135 -1.77 5.96 -0.21
N LEU A 136 -0.87 4.99 0.04
CA LEU A 136 0.07 5.03 1.17
C LEU A 136 1.06 6.21 1.04
N GLY A 137 1.55 6.49 -0.17
CA GLY A 137 2.44 7.63 -0.44
C GLY A 137 1.75 8.99 -0.29
N ALA A 138 0.44 9.05 -0.53
CA ALA A 138 -0.41 10.20 -0.25
C ALA A 138 -0.55 10.42 1.25
N TRP A 139 -0.82 9.35 2.02
CA TRP A 139 -0.83 9.42 3.48
C TRP A 139 0.52 9.89 4.04
N CYS A 140 1.65 9.37 3.53
CA CYS A 140 2.98 9.82 3.97
C CYS A 140 3.19 11.33 3.74
N ALA A 141 2.72 11.87 2.61
CA ALA A 141 2.81 13.30 2.33
C ALA A 141 1.90 14.11 3.26
N TRP A 142 0.68 13.64 3.50
CA TRP A 142 -0.28 14.29 4.40
C TRP A 142 0.22 14.29 5.85
N ALA A 143 0.75 13.15 6.32
CA ALA A 143 1.36 12.97 7.63
C ALA A 143 2.48 14.00 7.90
N LEU A 144 3.24 14.38 6.86
CA LEU A 144 4.32 15.35 6.96
C LEU A 144 3.87 16.81 6.77
N GLY A 145 2.58 17.05 6.54
CA GLY A 145 2.02 18.39 6.28
C GLY A 145 2.20 18.88 4.84
N ALA A 146 2.55 18.00 3.89
CA ALA A 146 2.71 18.34 2.48
C ALA A 146 1.40 18.17 1.70
N GLU A 147 0.39 18.99 2.01
CA GLU A 147 -1.00 18.87 1.52
C GLU A 147 -1.11 18.75 0.00
N LEU A 148 -0.51 19.67 -0.76
CA LEU A 148 -0.59 19.65 -2.23
C LEU A 148 -0.02 18.35 -2.83
N ARG A 149 1.06 17.84 -2.22
CA ARG A 149 1.68 16.57 -2.63
C ARG A 149 0.79 15.38 -2.26
N ALA A 150 0.17 15.41 -1.09
CA ALA A 150 -0.78 14.40 -0.64
C ALA A 150 -2.00 14.33 -1.57
N GLU A 151 -2.62 15.47 -1.83
CA GLU A 151 -3.76 15.61 -2.73
C GLU A 151 -3.44 15.10 -4.14
N THR A 152 -2.29 15.49 -4.69
CA THR A 152 -1.84 15.02 -6.01
C THR A 152 -1.70 13.50 -6.03
N ARG A 153 -0.96 12.92 -5.06
CA ARG A 153 -0.76 11.47 -4.98
C ARG A 153 -2.08 10.71 -4.77
N ALA A 154 -3.00 11.26 -3.98
CA ALA A 154 -4.32 10.67 -3.76
C ALA A 154 -5.16 10.66 -5.04
N ARG A 155 -5.16 11.74 -5.83
CA ARG A 155 -5.84 11.77 -7.13
C ARG A 155 -5.29 10.72 -8.09
N TYR A 156 -3.97 10.62 -8.23
CA TYR A 156 -3.36 9.57 -9.07
C TYR A 156 -3.73 8.15 -8.59
N ALA A 157 -3.81 7.91 -7.28
CA ALA A 157 -4.28 6.64 -6.76
C ALA A 157 -5.74 6.36 -7.16
N LEU A 158 -6.61 7.38 -7.11
CA LEU A 158 -8.02 7.28 -7.47
C LEU A 158 -8.26 7.17 -8.99
N ASP A 159 -7.38 7.73 -9.81
CA ASP A 159 -7.39 7.53 -11.25
C ASP A 159 -7.09 6.07 -11.62
N LEU A 160 -6.22 5.39 -10.83
CA LEU A 160 -5.96 3.96 -10.99
C LEU A 160 -7.07 3.09 -10.38
N ARG A 161 -7.62 3.52 -9.23
CA ARG A 161 -8.66 2.80 -8.48
C ARG A 161 -9.57 3.77 -7.74
N ALA A 162 -10.72 4.06 -8.33
CA ALA A 162 -11.66 5.07 -7.83
C ALA A 162 -12.22 4.78 -6.42
N ASP A 163 -12.26 3.51 -6.01
CA ASP A 163 -12.76 3.05 -4.72
C ASP A 163 -11.65 2.86 -3.67
N ASP A 164 -10.42 3.33 -3.89
CA ASP A 164 -9.34 3.13 -2.92
C ASP A 164 -9.59 3.90 -1.60
N PRO A 165 -9.78 3.20 -0.46
CA PRO A 165 -10.27 3.84 0.76
C PRO A 165 -9.24 4.76 1.42
N LEU A 166 -7.94 4.42 1.33
CA LEU A 166 -6.89 5.25 1.91
C LEU A 166 -6.70 6.53 1.09
N ALA A 167 -6.73 6.42 -0.23
CA ALA A 167 -6.66 7.59 -1.11
C ALA A 167 -7.88 8.51 -0.93
N GLN A 168 -9.09 7.96 -0.82
CA GLN A 168 -10.31 8.74 -0.52
C GLN A 168 -10.20 9.46 0.83
N LEU A 169 -9.72 8.77 1.87
CA LEU A 169 -9.52 9.38 3.19
C LEU A 169 -8.56 10.56 3.12
N VAL A 170 -7.39 10.39 2.51
CA VAL A 170 -6.38 11.44 2.39
C VAL A 170 -6.90 12.63 1.56
N LEU A 171 -7.54 12.37 0.42
CA LEU A 171 -8.12 13.42 -0.42
C LEU A 171 -9.19 14.20 0.36
N ARG A 172 -10.03 13.51 1.12
CA ARG A 172 -11.06 14.15 1.96
C ARG A 172 -10.43 14.99 3.06
N SER A 173 -9.40 14.50 3.74
CA SER A 173 -8.67 15.26 4.76
C SER A 173 -8.07 16.55 4.18
N CYS A 174 -7.43 16.47 3.01
CA CYS A 174 -6.90 17.66 2.33
C CYS A 174 -8.01 18.65 1.95
N THR A 175 -9.11 18.14 1.36
CA THR A 175 -10.26 18.97 0.96
C THR A 175 -10.90 19.70 2.15
N LEU A 176 -10.93 19.07 3.32
CA LEU A 176 -11.49 19.63 4.55
C LEU A 176 -10.48 20.44 5.37
N GLY A 177 -9.22 20.57 4.92
CA GLY A 177 -8.16 21.24 5.68
C GLY A 177 -7.79 20.52 6.98
N ILE A 178 -8.10 19.22 7.10
CA ILE A 178 -7.73 18.40 8.26
C ILE A 178 -6.25 18.04 8.14
N ARG A 179 -5.48 18.46 9.14
CA ARG A 179 -4.04 18.23 9.23
C ARG A 179 -3.73 17.15 10.25
N ALA A 180 -2.68 16.39 9.99
CA ALA A 180 -2.09 15.55 11.02
C ALA A 180 -1.61 16.44 12.19
N ALA A 181 -1.94 16.02 13.40
CA ALA A 181 -1.66 16.71 14.64
C ALA A 181 -1.02 15.73 15.63
N TRP A 182 0.17 15.24 15.27
CA TRP A 182 0.94 14.30 16.07
C TRP A 182 1.20 14.88 17.46
N ARG A 183 0.53 14.29 18.44
CA ARG A 183 0.59 14.62 19.87
C ARG A 183 0.26 13.33 20.60
N GLY A 184 1.21 12.84 21.39
CA GLY A 184 1.08 11.70 22.30
C GLY A 184 1.28 12.16 23.72
#